data_AF-X0XRH2-F1
#
_entry.id   AF-X0XRH2-F1
#
_cell.length_a   1.000
_cell.length_b   1.000
_cell.length_c   1.000
_cell.angle_alpha   90.00
_cell.angle_beta   90.00
_cell.angle_gamma   90.00
#
_symmetry.space_group_name_H-M   'P 1'
#
loop_
_entity.id
_entity.type
_entity.pdbx_description
1 polymer ?
#
loop_
_entity_poly.entity_id
_entity_poly.type
_entity_poly.pdbx_seq_one_letter_code
_entity_poly.pdbx_strand_id
1 'polypeptide(L)'
;PYSGQCWEKVTAAREDKSLRPIDQACAYEAPPIDKIAYAGLVKKAPDVVEMLRKMVVGLEPLNESLAWARDNDVQDWEEAAIYYLQNYEDRWKTWVTTEAYERINEALEEASR
;
A
#
# COMPACT_ATOMS: atom_id res chain seq x y z
N PRO A 1 -16.32 14.11 9.36
CA PRO A 1 -17.16 13.89 8.16
C PRO A 1 -17.06 15.09 7.20
N TYR A 2 -17.20 14.86 5.89
CA TYR A 2 -17.21 15.93 4.90
C TYR A 2 -18.39 16.90 5.12
N SER A 3 -18.13 18.20 5.01
CA SER A 3 -19.13 19.24 4.83
C SER A 3 -18.56 20.34 3.93
N GLY A 4 -19.41 21.01 3.14
CA GLY A 4 -18.98 22.09 2.25
C GLY A 4 -18.26 23.22 2.99
N GLN A 5 -18.78 23.66 4.14
CA GLN A 5 -18.14 24.69 4.97
C GLN A 5 -16.77 24.28 5.49
N CYS A 6 -16.61 23.02 5.92
CA CYS A 6 -15.29 22.56 6.33
C CYS A 6 -14.33 22.54 5.12
N TRP A 7 -14.78 22.06 3.97
CA TRP A 7 -13.95 21.95 2.77
C TRP A 7 -13.48 23.31 2.27
N GLU A 8 -14.34 24.32 2.32
CA GLU A 8 -14.00 25.72 2.03
C GLU A 8 -12.93 26.24 2.99
N LYS A 9 -13.09 26.03 4.31
CA LYS A 9 -12.07 26.44 5.30
C LYS A 9 -10.71 25.78 5.04
N VAL A 10 -10.68 24.46 4.78
CA VAL A 10 -9.45 23.72 4.49
C VAL A 10 -8.81 24.22 3.18
N THR A 11 -9.62 24.45 2.14
CA THR A 11 -9.14 24.94 0.84
C THR A 11 -8.57 26.36 0.96
N ALA A 12 -9.28 27.26 1.66
CA ALA A 12 -8.80 28.61 1.90
C ALA A 12 -7.46 28.61 2.67
N ALA A 13 -7.35 27.79 3.73
CA ALA A 13 -6.11 27.68 4.49
C ALA A 13 -4.96 26.98 3.74
N ARG A 14 -5.26 26.18 2.71
CA ARG A 14 -4.25 25.63 1.79
C ARG A 14 -3.58 26.74 0.99
N GLU A 15 -4.38 27.64 0.42
CA GLU A 15 -3.92 28.76 -0.42
C GLU A 15 -3.31 29.90 0.41
N ASP A 16 -3.91 30.22 1.57
CA ASP A 16 -3.44 31.28 2.47
C ASP A 16 -2.96 30.71 3.81
N LYS A 17 -1.65 30.80 4.05
CA LYS A 17 -1.01 30.32 5.27
C LYS A 17 -1.40 31.12 6.52
N SER A 18 -1.88 32.36 6.38
CA SER A 18 -2.30 33.21 7.51
C SER A 18 -3.54 32.68 8.22
N LEU A 19 -4.32 31.84 7.53
CA LEU A 19 -5.52 31.20 8.05
C LEU A 19 -5.22 29.96 8.92
N ARG A 20 -3.95 29.68 9.22
CA ARG A 20 -3.51 28.54 10.04
C ARG A 20 -3.11 29.01 11.44
N PRO A 21 -3.36 28.22 12.50
CA PRO A 21 -3.93 26.86 12.48
C PRO A 21 -5.45 26.85 12.29
N ILE A 22 -5.97 25.80 11.65
CA ILE A 22 -7.42 25.51 11.60
C ILE A 22 -7.79 24.53 12.70
N ASP A 23 -8.99 24.64 13.24
CA ASP A 23 -9.53 23.85 14.35
C ASP A 23 -10.22 22.55 13.90
N GLN A 24 -10.43 22.39 12.59
CA GLN A 24 -11.10 21.22 12.01
C GLN A 24 -10.51 20.86 10.65
N ALA A 25 -10.51 19.55 10.36
CA ALA A 25 -10.29 19.01 9.02
C ALA A 25 -11.50 18.17 8.60
N CYS A 26 -11.69 18.02 7.29
CA CYS A 26 -12.73 17.18 6.71
C CYS A 26 -12.07 16.26 5.70
N ALA A 27 -12.27 14.96 5.92
CA ALA A 27 -11.97 13.93 4.95
C ALA A 27 -13.30 13.32 4.47
N TYR A 28 -13.30 12.85 3.23
CA TYR A 28 -14.24 11.79 2.85
C TYR A 28 -14.04 10.59 3.78
N GLU A 29 -15.08 9.79 3.97
CA GLU A 29 -14.90 8.51 4.65
C GLU A 29 -13.82 7.71 3.92
N ALA A 30 -12.93 7.05 4.68
CA ALA A 30 -11.92 6.20 4.07
C ALA A 30 -12.62 4.95 3.51
N PRO A 31 -12.72 4.79 2.18
CA PRO A 31 -13.30 3.58 1.64
C PRO A 31 -12.37 2.40 1.96
N PRO A 32 -12.93 1.20 2.24
CA PRO A 32 -12.10 0.01 2.34
C PRO A 32 -11.47 -0.34 0.98
N ILE A 33 -10.32 -0.99 1.03
CA ILE A 33 -9.69 -1.59 -0.15
C ILE A 33 -9.92 -3.09 -0.08
N ASP A 34 -10.94 -3.55 -0.80
CA ASP A 34 -11.37 -4.95 -0.79
C ASP A 34 -10.66 -5.79 -1.86
N LYS A 35 -10.36 -7.04 -1.51
CA LYS A 35 -9.86 -8.07 -2.44
C LYS A 35 -11.04 -8.95 -2.85
N ILE A 36 -11.28 -9.05 -4.16
CA ILE A 36 -12.35 -9.87 -4.72
C ILE A 36 -11.72 -10.98 -5.57
N ALA A 37 -12.26 -12.19 -5.45
CA ALA A 37 -11.79 -13.36 -6.19
C ALA A 37 -12.94 -14.10 -6.87
N TYR A 38 -12.63 -14.76 -7.98
CA TYR A 38 -13.54 -15.72 -8.60
C TYR A 38 -13.89 -16.84 -7.60
N ALA A 39 -15.18 -17.21 -7.50
CA ALA A 39 -15.66 -18.17 -6.51
C ALA A 39 -14.94 -19.54 -6.58
N GLY A 40 -14.53 -19.98 -7.77
CA GLY A 40 -13.79 -21.23 -7.94
C GLY A 40 -12.36 -21.20 -7.40
N LEU A 41 -11.77 -20.01 -7.17
CA LEU A 41 -10.40 -19.87 -6.66
C LEU A 41 -10.26 -20.49 -5.27
N VAL A 42 -11.28 -20.34 -4.41
CA VAL A 42 -11.32 -20.89 -3.05
C VAL A 42 -11.13 -22.40 -3.04
N LYS A 43 -11.62 -23.10 -4.08
CA LYS A 43 -11.45 -24.55 -4.22
C LYS A 43 -10.16 -24.92 -4.95
N LYS A 44 -9.77 -24.13 -5.96
CA LYS A 44 -8.63 -24.42 -6.84
C LYS A 44 -7.28 -24.19 -6.14
N ALA A 45 -7.17 -23.15 -5.33
CA ALA A 45 -5.92 -22.73 -4.68
C ALA A 45 -6.22 -22.16 -3.28
N PRO A 46 -6.62 -23.01 -2.32
CA PRO A 46 -6.99 -22.57 -0.97
C PRO A 46 -5.83 -21.92 -0.21
N ASP A 47 -4.59 -22.32 -0.48
CA ASP A 47 -3.35 -21.76 0.02
C ASP A 47 -3.13 -20.31 -0.45
N VAL A 48 -3.35 -20.04 -1.74
CA VAL A 48 -3.30 -18.68 -2.31
C VAL A 48 -4.40 -17.81 -1.72
N VAL A 49 -5.62 -18.34 -1.53
CA VAL A 49 -6.72 -17.62 -0.88
C VAL A 49 -6.35 -17.24 0.55
N GLU A 50 -5.69 -18.13 1.28
CA GLU A 50 -5.26 -17.85 2.65
C GLU A 50 -4.17 -16.76 2.70
N MET A 51 -3.21 -16.80 1.78
CA MET A 51 -2.23 -15.71 1.62
C MET A 51 -2.93 -14.38 1.32
N LEU A 52 -3.85 -14.36 0.34
CA LEU A 52 -4.59 -13.15 -0.04
C LEU A 52 -5.43 -12.60 1.11
N ARG A 53 -5.97 -13.44 2.01
CA ARG A 53 -6.68 -12.97 3.21
C ARG A 53 -5.75 -12.21 4.15
N LYS A 54 -4.54 -12.72 4.38
CA LYS A 54 -3.53 -12.09 5.24
C LYS A 54 -2.87 -10.86 4.63
N MET A 55 -2.80 -10.80 3.30
CA MET A 55 -2.10 -9.76 2.56
C MET A 55 -2.68 -8.36 2.82
N VAL A 56 -1.94 -7.51 3.51
CA VAL A 56 -2.27 -6.09 3.67
C VAL A 56 -1.03 -5.27 3.35
N VAL A 57 -0.99 -4.72 2.12
CA VAL A 57 0.14 -3.90 1.63
C VAL A 57 0.33 -2.65 2.51
N GLY A 58 -0.79 -2.03 2.92
CA GLY A 58 -0.78 -0.82 3.74
C GLY A 58 -0.49 0.43 2.92
N LEU A 59 -1.19 1.53 3.26
CA LEU A 59 -1.07 2.79 2.51
C LEU A 59 0.28 3.47 2.69
N GLU A 60 0.84 3.45 3.89
CA GLU A 60 2.12 4.09 4.19
C GLU A 60 3.30 3.42 3.43
N PRO A 61 3.56 2.11 3.57
CA PRO A 61 4.57 1.41 2.78
C PRO A 61 4.40 1.54 1.26
N LEU A 62 3.15 1.51 0.78
CA LEU A 62 2.84 1.70 -0.63
C LEU A 62 3.22 3.11 -1.09
N ASN A 63 2.84 4.15 -0.34
CA ASN A 63 3.17 5.53 -0.68
C ASN A 63 4.69 5.79 -0.64
N GLU A 64 5.40 5.21 0.32
CA GLU A 64 6.86 5.30 0.39
C GLU A 64 7.53 4.63 -0.81
N SER A 65 7.04 3.45 -1.21
CA SER A 65 7.54 2.74 -2.41
C SER A 65 7.25 3.51 -3.70
N LEU A 66 6.06 4.14 -3.81
CA LEU A 66 5.71 5.01 -4.94
C LEU A 66 6.55 6.28 -4.97
N ALA A 67 6.85 6.88 -3.81
CA ALA A 67 7.72 8.04 -3.72
C ALA A 67 9.15 7.67 -4.14
N TRP A 68 9.68 6.54 -3.66
CA TRP A 68 10.97 6.02 -4.09
C TRP A 68 11.03 5.78 -5.60
N ALA A 69 10.03 5.11 -6.17
CA ALA A 69 9.97 4.83 -7.60
C ALA A 69 9.98 6.11 -8.44
N ARG A 70 9.22 7.13 -8.01
CA ARG A 70 9.23 8.44 -8.65
C ARG A 70 10.60 9.12 -8.55
N ASP A 71 11.21 9.14 -7.37
CA ASP A 71 12.47 9.84 -7.13
C ASP A 71 13.67 9.17 -7.83
N ASN A 72 13.51 7.92 -8.27
CA ASN A 72 14.51 7.16 -9.03
C ASN A 72 14.11 6.96 -10.52
N ASP A 73 13.10 7.69 -11.01
CA ASP A 73 12.62 7.61 -12.40
C ASP A 73 12.29 6.18 -12.88
N VAL A 74 11.84 5.31 -11.97
CA VAL A 74 11.51 3.90 -12.25
C VAL A 74 10.43 3.83 -13.32
N GLN A 75 10.74 3.16 -14.44
CA GLN A 75 9.80 2.91 -15.53
C GLN A 75 9.17 1.51 -15.45
N ASP A 76 9.89 0.56 -14.85
CA ASP A 76 9.41 -0.79 -14.60
C ASP A 76 8.85 -0.90 -13.19
N TRP A 77 7.53 -1.03 -13.07
CA TRP A 77 6.86 -1.12 -11.77
C TRP A 77 7.17 -2.42 -11.01
N GLU A 78 7.77 -3.42 -11.67
CA GLU A 78 8.31 -4.59 -10.96
C GLU A 78 9.45 -4.18 -10.01
N GLU A 79 10.27 -3.18 -10.36
CA GLU A 79 11.32 -2.67 -9.48
C GLU A 79 10.75 -2.03 -8.21
N ALA A 80 9.62 -1.32 -8.31
CA ALA A 80 8.92 -0.77 -7.15
C ALA A 80 8.32 -1.86 -6.25
N ALA A 81 7.86 -2.97 -6.83
CA ALA A 81 7.39 -4.13 -6.08
C ALA A 81 8.54 -4.87 -5.39
N ILE A 82 9.69 -5.04 -6.07
CA ILE A 82 10.90 -5.60 -5.49
C ILE A 82 11.39 -4.73 -4.33
N TYR A 83 11.42 -3.41 -4.51
CA TYR A 83 11.75 -2.45 -3.44
C TYR A 83 10.83 -2.64 -2.23
N TYR A 84 9.52 -2.76 -2.43
CA TYR A 84 8.58 -3.02 -1.34
C TYR A 84 8.93 -4.32 -0.60
N LEU A 85 9.21 -5.40 -1.34
CA LEU A 85 9.53 -6.69 -0.73
C LEU A 85 10.87 -6.63 0.04
N GLN A 86 11.87 -5.92 -0.46
CA GLN A 86 13.15 -5.76 0.24
C GLN A 86 13.04 -4.92 1.52
N ASN A 87 12.18 -3.90 1.55
CA ASN A 87 12.13 -2.93 2.65
C ASN A 87 11.05 -3.21 3.71
N TYR A 88 10.04 -4.04 3.38
CA TYR A 88 8.91 -4.32 4.28
C TYR A 88 8.71 -5.82 4.54
N GLU A 89 9.81 -6.57 4.68
CA GLU A 89 9.84 -8.00 4.99
C GLU A 89 8.95 -8.38 6.18
N ASP A 90 9.04 -7.63 7.27
CA ASP A 90 8.26 -7.85 8.49
C ASP A 90 6.75 -7.88 8.24
N ARG A 91 6.28 -7.21 7.19
CA ARG A 91 4.86 -7.23 6.80
C ARG A 91 4.56 -8.45 5.96
N TRP A 92 5.23 -8.61 4.82
CA TRP A 92 4.83 -9.61 3.83
C TRP A 92 5.16 -11.04 4.24
N LYS A 93 6.17 -11.25 5.11
CA LYS A 93 6.47 -12.58 5.67
C LYS A 93 5.29 -13.19 6.44
N THR A 94 4.39 -12.35 6.96
CA THR A 94 3.18 -12.81 7.65
C THR A 94 2.10 -13.34 6.70
N TRP A 95 2.18 -13.01 5.40
CA TRP A 95 1.18 -13.41 4.41
C TRP A 95 1.42 -14.83 3.91
N VAL A 96 2.69 -15.26 3.91
CA VAL A 96 3.16 -16.46 3.23
C VAL A 96 3.50 -17.57 4.22
N THR A 97 3.71 -18.78 3.70
CA THR A 97 4.29 -19.90 4.46
C THR A 97 5.80 -19.72 4.59
N THR A 98 6.43 -20.42 5.54
CA THR A 98 7.90 -20.44 5.68
C THR A 98 8.60 -20.85 4.38
N GLU A 99 8.10 -21.88 3.69
CA GLU A 99 8.66 -22.34 2.41
C GLU A 99 8.59 -21.25 1.33
N ALA A 100 7.46 -20.53 1.23
CA ALA A 100 7.32 -19.45 0.28
C ALA A 100 8.19 -18.24 0.64
N TYR A 101 8.33 -17.93 1.92
CA TYR A 101 9.24 -16.88 2.41
C TYR A 101 10.69 -17.17 2.00
N GLU A 102 11.17 -18.39 2.21
CA GLU A 102 12.53 -18.79 1.83
C GLU A 102 12.77 -18.63 0.32
N ARG A 103 11.83 -19.09 -0.52
CA ARG A 103 11.92 -18.95 -1.98
C ARG A 103 11.86 -17.50 -2.46
N ILE A 104 11.05 -16.67 -1.82
CA ILE A 104 10.96 -15.25 -2.16
C ILE A 104 12.29 -14.56 -1.84
N ASN A 105 12.88 -14.83 -0.67
CA ASN A 105 14.18 -14.24 -0.31
C ASN A 105 15.30 -14.67 -1.26
N GLU A 106 15.36 -15.95 -1.63
CA GLU A 106 16.31 -16.43 -2.64
C GLU A 106 16.15 -15.66 -3.96
N ALA A 107 14.91 -15.50 -4.45
CA ALA A 107 14.64 -14.75 -5.67
C ALA A 107 14.99 -13.25 -5.55
N LEU A 108 14.78 -12.64 -4.38
CA LEU A 108 15.14 -11.23 -4.12
C LEU A 108 16.66 -11.04 -4.11
N GLU A 109 17.42 -11.98 -3.55
CA GLU A 109 18.88 -11.94 -3.61
C GLU A 109 19.40 -12.04 -5.05
N GLU A 110 18.79 -12.89 -5.87
CA GLU A 110 19.12 -13.01 -7.30
C GLU A 110 18.79 -11.73 -8.09
N ALA A 111 17.63 -11.13 -7.83
CA ALA A 111 17.21 -9.88 -8.46
C ALA A 111 18.06 -8.67 -8.06
N SER A 112 18.81 -8.77 -6.97
CA SER A 112 19.68 -7.70 -6.45
C SER A 112 21.13 -7.79 -6.96
N ARG A 113 21.47 -8.80 -7.76
CA ARG A 113 22.80 -9.01 -8.37
C ARG A 113 22.91 -8.39 -9.74
#